data_AF-A0A239L5G9-F1
#
_entry.id   AF-A0A239L5G9-F1
#
_cell.length_a   1.000
_cell.length_b   1.000
_cell.length_c   1.000
_cell.angle_alpha   90.00
_cell.angle_beta   90.00
_cell.angle_gamma   90.00
#
_symmetry.space_group_name_H-M   'P 1'
#
loop_
_entity.id
_entity.type
_entity.pdbx_description
1 polymer ?
#
loop_
_entity_poly.entity_id
_entity_poly.type
_entity_poly.pdbx_seq_one_letter_code
_entity_poly.pdbx_strand_id
1 'polypeptide(L)'
;MKKTSIIIIVVIALLNLAGCSSTTTYKDKVDLSYLKTPKHMIIISKEQKDERDRISKELVNVIEKLNDSQTLSKNEVKKLKKDQNQLMKAYENLENTYLIIDDTIFIEEVFYKIMNSKASIVKNTRSIDFIKSNYYTIELSYEDIPSTRQNLLEGYLDVFWIFQDGRVIVPKNEENFTEDKLIEARIDFDWFQEKIQNN
;
A
#
# COMPACT_ATOMS: atom_id res chain seq x y z
N MET A 1 62.71 31.70 15.77
CA MET A 1 62.01 31.45 14.49
C MET A 1 62.60 30.22 13.81
N LYS A 2 61.85 29.13 13.77
CA LYS A 2 61.72 28.18 12.64
C LYS A 2 60.66 27.15 13.05
N LYS A 3 59.44 27.40 12.60
CA LYS A 3 58.34 26.45 12.53
C LYS A 3 58.68 25.46 11.42
N THR A 4 58.76 24.16 11.71
CA THR A 4 58.30 23.05 10.85
C THR A 4 58.75 21.73 11.47
N SER A 5 57.90 21.14 12.30
CA SER A 5 57.79 19.68 12.49
C SER A 5 56.42 19.39 13.10
N ILE A 6 55.36 19.73 12.36
CA ILE A 6 54.03 19.15 12.54
C ILE A 6 53.92 18.08 11.43
N ILE A 7 53.13 17.04 11.69
CA ILE A 7 52.50 16.13 10.72
C ILE A 7 53.32 14.89 10.32
N ILE A 8 53.74 14.04 11.28
CA ILE A 8 53.99 12.62 10.96
C ILE A 8 53.31 11.64 11.95
N ILE A 9 52.99 12.05 13.18
CA ILE A 9 52.42 11.11 14.17
C ILE A 9 50.87 11.10 14.21
N VAL A 10 50.18 12.05 13.56
CA VAL A 10 48.71 12.11 13.56
C VAL A 10 48.07 11.30 12.41
N VAL A 11 48.83 10.90 11.39
CA VAL A 11 48.26 10.19 10.22
C VAL A 11 48.07 8.68 10.47
N ILE A 12 48.78 8.08 11.43
CA ILE A 12 48.66 6.63 11.71
C ILE A 12 47.55 6.33 12.74
N ALA A 13 47.15 7.33 13.55
CA ALA A 13 46.00 7.21 14.46
C ALA A 13 44.64 7.36 13.76
N LEU A 14 44.60 7.83 12.50
CA LEU A 14 43.38 7.94 11.70
C LEU A 14 43.06 6.68 10.87
N LEU A 15 43.92 5.66 10.88
CA LEU A 15 43.74 4.43 10.08
C LEU A 15 43.19 3.22 10.87
N ASN A 16 42.93 3.34 12.17
CA ASN A 16 42.37 2.24 12.99
C ASN A 16 41.03 2.58 13.69
N LEU A 17 40.35 3.65 13.25
CA LEU A 17 38.89 3.82 13.49
C LEU A 17 38.06 3.40 12.26
N ALA A 18 38.67 2.72 11.29
CA ALA A 18 37.99 1.86 10.32
C ALA A 18 37.66 0.52 11.01
N GLY A 19 36.70 0.58 11.93
CA GLY A 19 36.25 -0.57 12.72
C GLY A 19 34.82 -0.41 13.23
N CYS A 20 34.02 0.47 12.61
CA CYS A 20 32.59 0.20 12.54
C CYS A 20 32.41 -0.67 11.31
N SER A 21 31.96 -1.90 11.53
CA SER A 21 31.37 -2.73 10.50
C SER A 21 30.47 -1.85 9.64
N SER A 22 30.94 -1.52 8.44
CA SER A 22 30.07 -1.16 7.35
C SER A 22 29.29 -2.42 7.03
N THR A 23 28.28 -2.71 7.86
CA THR A 23 27.03 -3.19 7.32
C THR A 23 26.64 -2.12 6.33
N THR A 24 27.01 -2.35 5.08
CA THR A 24 26.52 -1.59 3.95
C THR A 24 25.02 -1.88 3.92
N THR A 25 24.26 -1.23 4.80
CA THR A 25 22.83 -1.09 4.67
C THR A 25 22.65 -0.12 3.51
N TYR A 26 22.90 -0.60 2.29
CA TYR A 26 22.16 -0.13 1.15
C TYR A 26 20.70 -0.37 1.53
N LYS A 27 20.07 0.62 2.17
CA LYS A 27 18.64 0.83 2.02
C LYS A 27 18.50 0.97 0.51
N ASP A 28 17.98 -0.06 -0.15
CA ASP A 28 17.75 -0.06 -1.59
C ASP A 28 16.80 1.10 -1.84
N LYS A 29 17.37 2.27 -2.15
CA LYS A 29 16.61 3.49 -2.41
C LYS A 29 15.81 3.22 -3.67
N VAL A 30 14.51 3.44 -3.57
CA VAL A 30 13.61 3.32 -4.71
C VAL A 30 13.27 4.73 -5.16
N ASP A 31 13.44 4.98 -6.46
CA ASP A 31 12.93 6.19 -7.09
C ASP A 31 11.46 5.94 -7.44
N LEU A 32 10.56 6.80 -6.99
CA LEU A 32 9.12 6.73 -7.26
C LEU A 32 8.64 7.80 -8.25
N SER A 33 9.55 8.59 -8.84
CA SER A 33 9.18 9.65 -9.79
C SER A 33 8.52 9.15 -11.08
N TYR A 34 8.56 7.85 -11.34
CA TYR A 34 7.92 7.19 -12.47
C TYR A 34 6.42 6.96 -12.28
N LEU A 35 5.88 7.12 -11.05
CA LEU A 35 4.47 6.88 -10.76
C LEU A 35 3.55 7.82 -11.56
N LYS A 36 2.43 7.29 -12.02
CA LYS A 36 1.38 8.02 -12.71
C LYS A 36 0.32 8.47 -11.70
N THR A 37 -0.09 9.72 -11.81
CA THR A 37 -1.21 10.26 -11.04
C THR A 37 -2.53 9.67 -11.55
N PRO A 38 -3.36 9.08 -10.68
CA PRO A 38 -4.66 8.53 -11.02
C PRO A 38 -5.69 9.64 -11.24
N LYS A 39 -6.81 9.26 -11.85
CA LYS A 39 -7.96 10.16 -12.03
C LYS A 39 -8.84 10.21 -10.79
N HIS A 40 -9.08 9.03 -10.20
CA HIS A 40 -9.92 8.89 -9.02
C HIS A 40 -9.19 8.12 -7.93
N MET A 41 -9.53 8.46 -6.69
CA MET A 41 -9.02 7.81 -5.50
C MET A 41 -10.18 7.42 -4.59
N ILE A 42 -10.21 6.16 -4.15
CA ILE A 42 -11.17 5.67 -3.16
C ILE A 42 -10.41 5.41 -1.86
N ILE A 43 -10.88 6.01 -0.77
CA ILE A 43 -10.29 5.90 0.56
C ILE A 43 -11.18 5.00 1.41
N ILE A 44 -10.60 3.89 1.87
CA ILE A 44 -11.29 2.84 2.61
C ILE A 44 -10.61 2.70 3.98
N SER A 45 -11.36 2.85 5.06
CA SER A 45 -10.85 2.63 6.41
C SER A 45 -10.49 1.16 6.63
N LYS A 46 -9.67 0.88 7.64
CA LYS A 46 -9.34 -0.50 8.02
C LYS A 46 -10.61 -1.30 8.35
N GLU A 47 -11.54 -0.73 9.10
CA GLU A 47 -12.80 -1.39 9.47
C GLU A 47 -13.65 -1.72 8.23
N GLN A 48 -13.74 -0.78 7.29
CA GLN A 48 -14.43 -0.99 6.02
C GLN A 48 -13.76 -2.09 5.19
N LYS A 49 -12.43 -2.12 5.14
CA LYS A 49 -11.65 -3.15 4.44
C LYS A 49 -11.84 -4.54 5.08
N ASP A 50 -11.79 -4.63 6.41
CA ASP A 50 -12.00 -5.87 7.14
C ASP A 50 -13.41 -6.43 6.91
N GLU A 51 -14.42 -5.56 6.93
CA GLU A 51 -15.81 -5.95 6.65
C GLU A 51 -16.00 -6.37 5.19
N ARG A 52 -15.37 -5.66 4.23
CA ARG A 52 -15.36 -6.04 2.82
C ARG A 52 -14.77 -7.44 2.62
N ASP A 53 -13.64 -7.72 3.27
CA ASP A 53 -12.98 -9.01 3.18
C ASP A 53 -13.81 -10.13 3.82
N ARG A 54 -14.50 -9.86 4.93
CA ARG A 54 -15.43 -10.80 5.56
C ARG A 54 -16.58 -11.14 4.61
N ILE A 55 -17.27 -10.13 4.07
CA ILE A 55 -18.38 -10.33 3.13
C ILE A 55 -17.91 -11.07 1.88
N SER A 56 -16.75 -10.72 1.33
CA SER A 56 -16.18 -11.36 0.15
C SER A 56 -15.90 -12.85 0.38
N LYS A 57 -15.29 -13.20 1.52
CA LYS A 57 -15.05 -14.61 1.89
C LYS A 57 -16.35 -15.39 2.05
N GLU A 58 -17.36 -14.79 2.67
CA GLU A 58 -18.68 -15.41 2.80
C GLU A 58 -19.36 -15.60 1.44
N LEU A 59 -19.24 -14.63 0.54
CA LEU A 59 -19.81 -14.71 -0.80
C LEU A 59 -19.13 -15.81 -1.64
N VAL A 60 -17.81 -15.92 -1.59
CA VAL A 60 -17.06 -17.02 -2.23
C VAL A 60 -17.55 -18.36 -1.71
N ASN A 61 -17.65 -18.54 -0.38
CA ASN A 61 -18.16 -19.77 0.22
C ASN A 61 -19.59 -20.12 -0.22
N VAL A 62 -20.46 -19.12 -0.42
CA VAL A 62 -21.83 -19.33 -0.92
C VAL A 62 -21.82 -19.73 -2.40
N ILE A 63 -21.00 -19.07 -3.22
CA ILE A 63 -20.88 -19.36 -4.65
C ILE A 63 -20.29 -20.76 -4.88
N GLU A 64 -19.26 -21.15 -4.14
CA GLU A 64 -18.67 -22.50 -4.21
C GLU A 64 -19.72 -23.58 -3.91
N LYS A 65 -20.49 -23.41 -2.83
CA LYS A 65 -21.60 -24.32 -2.49
C LYS A 65 -22.68 -24.37 -3.56
N LEU A 66 -23.01 -23.23 -4.18
CA LEU A 66 -23.98 -23.16 -5.27
C LEU A 66 -23.45 -23.83 -6.55
N ASN A 67 -22.14 -23.76 -6.82
CA ASN A 67 -21.53 -24.43 -7.98
C ASN A 67 -21.55 -25.96 -7.82
N ASP A 68 -21.46 -26.46 -6.58
CA ASP A 68 -21.59 -27.88 -6.23
C ASP A 68 -23.06 -28.38 -6.15
N SER A 69 -23.99 -27.66 -6.78
CA SER A 69 -25.46 -27.83 -6.67
C SER A 69 -26.04 -29.22 -6.96
N GLN A 70 -25.28 -30.14 -7.56
CA GLN A 70 -25.76 -31.51 -7.84
C GLN A 70 -26.13 -32.29 -6.58
N THR A 71 -25.64 -31.87 -5.41
CA THR A 71 -25.88 -32.52 -4.11
C THR A 71 -26.89 -31.80 -3.23
N LEU A 72 -27.35 -30.61 -3.63
CA LEU A 72 -28.19 -29.75 -2.79
C LEU A 72 -29.67 -29.97 -3.04
N SER A 73 -30.46 -29.99 -1.97
CA SER A 73 -31.91 -29.93 -2.06
C SER A 73 -32.39 -28.56 -2.58
N LYS A 74 -33.61 -28.52 -3.14
CA LYS A 74 -34.23 -27.26 -3.59
C LYS A 74 -34.31 -26.21 -2.48
N ASN A 75 -34.49 -26.63 -1.22
CA ASN A 75 -34.57 -25.74 -0.08
C ASN A 75 -33.20 -25.14 0.26
N GLU A 76 -32.13 -25.92 0.16
CA GLU A 76 -30.75 -25.45 0.36
C GLU A 76 -30.33 -24.46 -0.72
N VAL A 77 -30.62 -24.75 -1.99
CA VAL A 77 -30.37 -23.81 -3.09
C VAL A 77 -31.11 -22.49 -2.88
N LYS A 78 -32.40 -22.55 -2.46
CA LYS A 78 -33.19 -21.34 -2.19
C LYS A 78 -32.59 -20.53 -1.03
N LYS A 79 -32.10 -21.18 0.02
CA LYS A 79 -31.43 -20.52 1.15
C LYS A 79 -30.13 -19.85 0.70
N LEU A 80 -29.25 -20.58 0.01
CA LEU A 80 -27.97 -20.04 -0.47
C LEU A 80 -28.15 -18.87 -1.43
N LYS A 81 -29.14 -18.89 -2.33
CA LYS A 81 -29.45 -17.73 -3.18
C LYS A 81 -29.93 -16.52 -2.39
N LYS A 82 -30.68 -16.73 -1.31
CA LYS A 82 -31.09 -15.65 -0.41
C LYS A 82 -29.87 -15.08 0.31
N ASP A 83 -28.98 -15.93 0.82
CA ASP A 83 -27.75 -15.53 1.50
C ASP A 83 -26.83 -14.75 0.53
N GLN A 84 -26.67 -15.23 -0.72
CA GLN A 84 -25.94 -14.53 -1.79
C GLN A 84 -26.47 -13.10 -2.00
N ASN A 85 -27.79 -12.95 -2.18
CA ASN A 85 -28.39 -11.63 -2.41
C ASN A 85 -28.24 -10.70 -1.21
N GLN A 86 -28.32 -11.24 0.01
CA GLN A 86 -28.10 -10.46 1.23
C GLN A 86 -26.65 -9.97 1.35
N LEU A 87 -25.69 -10.84 1.05
CA LEU A 87 -24.27 -10.50 1.05
C LEU A 87 -23.92 -9.49 -0.04
N MET A 88 -24.45 -9.65 -1.26
CA MET A 88 -24.28 -8.66 -2.34
C MET A 88 -24.83 -7.29 -1.94
N LYS A 89 -26.03 -7.24 -1.35
CA LYS A 89 -26.61 -5.97 -0.88
C LYS A 89 -25.78 -5.37 0.27
N ALA A 90 -25.26 -6.19 1.18
CA ALA A 90 -24.39 -5.72 2.25
C ALA A 90 -23.08 -5.15 1.69
N TYR A 91 -22.52 -5.79 0.67
CA TYR A 91 -21.33 -5.33 -0.04
C TYR A 91 -21.58 -3.99 -0.74
N GLU A 92 -22.65 -3.87 -1.52
CA GLU A 92 -23.05 -2.60 -2.17
C GLU A 92 -23.28 -1.48 -1.15
N ASN A 93 -23.98 -1.78 -0.05
CA ASN A 93 -24.20 -0.81 1.03
C ASN A 93 -22.87 -0.34 1.66
N LEU A 94 -21.90 -1.25 1.81
CA LEU A 94 -20.59 -0.93 2.33
C LEU A 94 -19.80 -0.05 1.35
N GLU A 95 -19.80 -0.36 0.05
CA GLU A 95 -19.13 0.46 -0.98
C GLU A 95 -19.68 1.88 -1.04
N ASN A 96 -20.99 2.06 -0.83
CA ASN A 96 -21.61 3.38 -0.73
C ASN A 96 -21.14 4.21 0.48
N THR A 97 -20.39 3.63 1.42
CA THR A 97 -19.78 4.34 2.54
C THR A 97 -18.32 4.74 2.30
N TYR A 98 -17.71 4.32 1.20
CA TYR A 98 -16.33 4.67 0.88
C TYR A 98 -16.23 6.13 0.51
N LEU A 99 -15.11 6.75 0.85
CA LEU A 99 -14.83 8.12 0.47
C LEU A 99 -14.25 8.13 -0.94
N ILE A 100 -15.01 8.65 -1.89
CA ILE A 100 -14.58 8.83 -3.28
C ILE A 100 -14.02 10.25 -3.41
N ILE A 101 -12.79 10.35 -3.90
CA ILE A 101 -12.07 11.59 -4.14
C ILE A 101 -11.91 11.76 -5.65
N ASP A 102 -12.52 12.83 -6.16
CA ASP A 102 -12.42 13.29 -7.55
C ASP A 102 -11.69 14.64 -7.68
N ASP A 103 -11.27 15.24 -6.56
CA ASP A 103 -10.48 16.47 -6.56
C ASP A 103 -9.06 16.20 -7.11
N THR A 104 -8.85 16.60 -8.36
CA THR A 104 -7.59 16.42 -9.06
C THR A 104 -6.42 17.10 -8.36
N ILE A 105 -6.62 18.26 -7.72
CA ILE A 105 -5.56 18.98 -7.02
C ILE A 105 -5.12 18.17 -5.80
N PHE A 106 -6.08 17.67 -5.02
CA PHE A 106 -5.76 16.85 -3.86
C PHE A 106 -5.05 15.54 -4.26
N ILE A 107 -5.52 14.85 -5.31
CA ILE A 107 -4.90 13.62 -5.81
C ILE A 107 -3.46 13.90 -6.27
N GLU A 108 -3.23 14.98 -7.03
CA GLU A 108 -1.90 15.40 -7.47
C GLU A 108 -0.98 15.72 -6.28
N GLU A 109 -1.48 16.41 -5.24
CA GLU A 109 -0.71 16.72 -4.04
C GLU A 109 -0.28 15.46 -3.28
N VAL A 110 -1.17 14.46 -3.13
CA VAL A 110 -0.86 13.18 -2.50
C VAL A 110 0.24 12.46 -3.28
N PHE A 111 0.08 12.32 -4.60
CA PHE A 111 1.06 11.65 -5.44
C PHE A 111 2.38 12.39 -5.49
N TYR A 112 2.37 13.72 -5.58
CA TYR A 112 3.58 14.54 -5.52
C TYR A 112 4.37 14.26 -4.24
N LYS A 113 3.71 14.19 -3.08
CA LYS A 113 4.38 13.86 -1.81
C LYS A 113 4.97 12.45 -1.81
N ILE A 114 4.25 11.46 -2.33
CA ILE A 114 4.74 10.07 -2.42
C ILE A 114 5.97 9.98 -3.34
N MET A 115 5.89 10.54 -4.54
CA MET A 115 6.95 10.53 -5.55
C MET A 115 8.23 11.22 -5.07
N ASN A 116 8.10 12.28 -4.26
CA ASN A 116 9.23 13.03 -3.71
C ASN A 116 9.68 12.53 -2.32
N SER A 117 9.04 11.49 -1.78
CA SER A 117 9.42 10.92 -0.49
C SER A 117 10.69 10.07 -0.61
N LYS A 118 11.41 9.91 0.50
CA LYS A 118 12.50 8.93 0.57
C LYS A 118 11.89 7.53 0.67
N ALA A 119 11.96 6.77 -0.42
CA ALA A 119 11.42 5.43 -0.48
C ALA A 119 12.51 4.34 -0.39
N SER A 120 12.15 3.18 0.18
CA SER A 120 13.02 2.01 0.26
C SER A 120 12.26 0.70 0.18
N ILE A 121 12.90 -0.33 -0.36
CA ILE A 121 12.36 -1.69 -0.31
C ILE A 121 12.29 -2.14 1.15
N VAL A 122 11.14 -2.65 1.55
CA VAL A 122 10.95 -3.25 2.86
C VAL A 122 11.61 -4.63 2.86
N LYS A 123 12.73 -4.77 3.58
CA LYS A 123 13.40 -6.06 3.77
C LYS A 123 12.92 -6.66 5.09
N ASN A 124 12.35 -7.86 5.05
CA ASN A 124 12.00 -8.67 6.23
C ASN A 124 10.84 -8.09 7.06
N THR A 125 9.64 -8.01 6.47
CA THR A 125 8.42 -7.84 7.25
C THR A 125 8.06 -9.18 7.85
N ARG A 126 8.33 -9.40 9.14
CA ARG A 126 7.45 -10.34 9.86
C ARG A 126 6.03 -9.82 9.67
N SER A 127 5.28 -10.50 8.82
CA SER A 127 3.97 -10.16 8.25
C SER A 127 2.88 -9.76 9.25
N ILE A 128 3.19 -9.77 10.55
CA ILE A 128 2.28 -9.62 11.68
C ILE A 128 2.27 -8.18 12.23
N ASP A 129 3.36 -7.41 12.15
CA ASP A 129 3.39 -6.04 12.70
C ASP A 129 2.79 -5.01 11.74
N PHE A 130 2.80 -5.31 10.44
CA PHE A 130 2.15 -4.53 9.38
C PHE A 130 0.61 -4.51 9.54
N ILE A 131 0.02 -5.62 10.00
CA ILE A 131 -1.44 -5.83 10.04
C ILE A 131 -2.09 -5.18 11.29
N LYS A 132 -1.31 -4.91 12.35
CA LYS A 132 -1.84 -4.41 13.62
C LYS A 132 -2.10 -2.91 13.68
N SER A 133 -1.52 -2.15 12.75
CA SER A 133 -1.67 -0.69 12.75
C SER A 133 -2.96 -0.28 12.05
N ASN A 134 -3.54 0.86 12.45
CA ASN A 134 -4.62 1.48 11.69
C ASN A 134 -4.06 2.10 10.41
N TYR A 135 -4.78 1.90 9.31
CA TYR A 135 -4.40 2.39 7.99
C TYR A 135 -5.63 2.69 7.14
N TYR A 136 -5.43 3.48 6.09
CA TYR A 136 -6.35 3.60 4.98
C TYR A 136 -5.84 2.76 3.81
N THR A 137 -6.74 2.01 3.18
CA THR A 137 -6.51 1.43 1.85
C THR A 137 -6.91 2.47 0.82
N ILE A 138 -6.01 2.75 -0.12
CA ILE A 138 -6.20 3.73 -1.18
C ILE A 138 -6.28 2.97 -2.49
N GLU A 139 -7.48 2.90 -3.08
CA GLU A 139 -7.71 2.26 -4.39
C GLU A 139 -7.79 3.33 -5.48
N LEU A 140 -7.26 3.00 -6.65
CA LEU A 140 -6.96 3.99 -7.68
C LEU A 140 -7.55 3.58 -9.02
N SER A 141 -8.03 4.57 -9.77
CA SER A 141 -8.44 4.36 -11.16
C SER A 141 -7.89 5.46 -12.08
N TYR A 142 -7.66 5.10 -13.32
CA TYR A 142 -7.05 5.95 -14.35
C TYR A 142 -7.96 5.96 -15.58
N GLU A 143 -7.98 7.06 -16.33
CA GLU A 143 -8.77 7.18 -17.57
C GLU A 143 -8.16 6.37 -18.73
N ASP A 144 -6.82 6.32 -18.81
CA ASP A 144 -6.09 5.77 -19.96
C ASP A 144 -5.25 4.54 -19.59
N ILE A 145 -5.88 3.46 -19.12
CA ILE A 145 -5.17 2.22 -18.74
C ILE A 145 -4.86 1.39 -20.01
N PRO A 146 -3.59 1.10 -20.31
CA PRO A 146 -3.24 0.18 -21.39
C PRO A 146 -3.83 -1.22 -21.12
N SER A 147 -4.39 -1.86 -22.15
CA SER A 147 -4.99 -3.20 -22.04
C SER A 147 -3.97 -4.29 -21.68
N THR A 148 -2.67 -4.03 -21.86
CA THR A 148 -1.55 -4.92 -21.56
C THR A 148 -0.88 -4.52 -20.24
N ARG A 149 -1.57 -4.71 -19.12
CA ARG A 149 -1.07 -4.37 -17.78
C ARG A 149 0.22 -5.13 -17.42
N GLN A 150 1.38 -4.47 -17.50
CA GLN A 150 2.54 -4.74 -16.63
C GLN A 150 2.69 -3.56 -15.65
N ASN A 151 1.66 -3.34 -14.84
CA ASN A 151 1.29 -2.07 -14.21
C ASN A 151 2.40 -1.31 -13.47
N LEU A 152 3.28 -2.01 -12.77
CA LEU A 152 4.26 -1.35 -11.90
C LEU A 152 5.55 -0.91 -12.59
N LEU A 153 5.88 -1.45 -13.77
CA LEU A 153 7.01 -0.94 -14.58
C LEU A 153 6.64 0.34 -15.34
N GLU A 154 5.33 0.60 -15.52
CA GLU A 154 4.80 1.75 -16.27
C GLU A 154 4.30 2.88 -15.35
N GLY A 155 4.34 2.68 -14.03
CA GLY A 155 3.99 3.68 -13.03
C GLY A 155 2.54 3.67 -12.56
N TYR A 156 1.72 2.71 -13.00
CA TYR A 156 0.34 2.58 -12.54
C TYR A 156 0.28 1.79 -11.23
N LEU A 157 -0.50 2.30 -10.27
CA LEU A 157 -0.78 1.64 -9.00
C LEU A 157 -2.28 1.34 -8.93
N ASP A 158 -2.66 0.11 -8.65
CA ASP A 158 -4.07 -0.19 -8.36
C ASP A 158 -4.43 0.15 -6.91
N VAL A 159 -3.49 -0.06 -5.98
CA VAL A 159 -3.73 0.11 -4.55
C VAL A 159 -2.43 0.46 -3.80
N PHE A 160 -2.56 1.23 -2.74
CA PHE A 160 -1.52 1.38 -1.71
C PHE A 160 -2.14 1.63 -0.33
N TRP A 161 -1.32 1.68 0.71
CA TRP A 161 -1.78 1.89 2.08
C TRP A 161 -1.10 3.10 2.73
N ILE A 162 -1.87 3.90 3.48
CA ILE A 162 -1.34 4.99 4.32
C ILE A 162 -1.62 4.65 5.79
N PHE A 163 -0.56 4.56 6.59
CA PHE A 163 -0.61 4.25 8.01
C PHE A 163 -0.64 5.53 8.85
N GLN A 164 -1.25 5.43 10.04
CA GLN A 164 -1.31 6.55 11.00
C GLN A 164 0.07 7.07 11.43
N ASP A 165 1.12 6.27 11.32
CA ASP A 165 2.51 6.68 11.61
C ASP A 165 3.21 7.37 10.42
N GLY A 166 2.47 7.69 9.36
CA GLY A 166 2.95 8.37 8.16
C GLY A 166 3.68 7.47 7.17
N ARG A 167 3.74 6.15 7.41
CA ARG A 167 4.24 5.21 6.40
C ARG A 167 3.24 5.07 5.26
N VAL A 168 3.76 5.06 4.04
CA VAL A 168 3.03 4.74 2.82
C VAL A 168 3.60 3.45 2.27
N ILE A 169 2.76 2.47 1.97
CA ILE A 169 3.22 1.15 1.51
C ILE A 169 2.65 0.90 0.14
N VAL A 170 3.55 0.76 -0.83
CA VAL A 170 3.25 0.59 -2.24
C VAL A 170 3.67 -0.82 -2.65
N PRO A 171 2.79 -1.62 -3.29
CA PRO A 171 3.19 -2.91 -3.84
C PRO A 171 4.14 -2.71 -5.02
N LYS A 172 5.19 -3.54 -5.13
CA LYS A 172 6.20 -3.49 -6.21
C LYS A 172 5.83 -4.36 -7.42
N ASN A 173 5.03 -5.42 -7.23
CA ASN A 173 4.40 -6.17 -8.31
C ASN A 173 3.12 -6.85 -7.81
N GLU A 174 2.02 -6.79 -8.58
CA GLU A 174 0.70 -7.36 -8.23
C GLU A 174 0.71 -8.89 -8.20
N GLU A 175 1.57 -9.55 -8.99
CA GLU A 175 1.43 -10.99 -9.24
C GLU A 175 1.71 -11.89 -8.03
N ASN A 176 2.33 -11.39 -6.95
CA ASN A 176 2.51 -12.14 -5.70
C ASN A 176 2.97 -11.18 -4.58
N PHE A 177 2.18 -10.97 -3.53
CA PHE A 177 2.56 -10.24 -2.31
C PHE A 177 3.60 -11.01 -1.50
N THR A 178 4.87 -10.96 -1.92
CA THR A 178 6.00 -11.46 -1.12
C THR A 178 6.71 -10.28 -0.46
N GLU A 179 7.27 -10.50 0.72
CA GLU A 179 7.86 -9.47 1.60
C GLU A 179 8.91 -8.59 0.90
N ASP A 180 9.67 -9.12 -0.06
CA ASP A 180 10.68 -8.39 -0.85
C ASP A 180 10.10 -7.50 -1.98
N LYS A 181 8.78 -7.36 -2.03
CA LYS A 181 8.05 -6.62 -3.06
C LYS A 181 7.19 -5.49 -2.49
N LEU A 182 7.50 -4.97 -1.31
CA LEU A 182 6.87 -3.75 -0.81
C LEU A 182 7.86 -2.60 -0.79
N ILE A 183 7.39 -1.42 -1.17
CA ILE A 183 8.13 -0.17 -1.08
C ILE A 183 7.51 0.64 0.05
N GLU A 184 8.32 1.04 1.02
CA GLU A 184 7.94 2.00 2.05
C GLU A 184 8.36 3.40 1.61
N ALA A 185 7.38 4.29 1.55
CA ALA A 185 7.47 5.74 1.38
C ALA A 185 6.92 6.43 2.64
N ARG A 186 6.96 7.76 2.68
CA ARG A 186 6.48 8.55 3.82
C ARG A 186 5.62 9.71 3.39
N ILE A 187 4.59 10.00 4.17
CA ILE A 187 3.75 11.18 4.06
C ILE A 187 3.47 11.76 5.45
N ASP A 188 3.10 13.04 5.50
CA ASP A 188 2.54 13.66 6.70
C ASP A 188 1.09 13.17 6.86
N PHE A 189 0.86 12.32 7.86
CA PHE A 189 -0.45 11.71 8.09
C PHE A 189 -1.47 12.74 8.60
N ASP A 190 -1.07 13.68 9.45
CA ASP A 190 -1.97 14.69 10.01
C ASP A 190 -2.49 15.61 8.88
N TRP A 191 -1.59 16.02 7.98
CA TRP A 191 -1.96 16.74 6.76
C TRP A 191 -2.93 15.95 5.87
N PHE A 192 -2.67 14.66 5.66
CA PHE A 192 -3.52 13.81 4.83
C PHE A 192 -4.92 13.67 5.44
N GLN A 193 -5.00 13.44 6.75
CA GLN A 193 -6.25 13.32 7.48
C GLN A 193 -7.04 14.63 7.46
N GLU A 194 -6.39 15.78 7.66
CA GLU A 194 -7.03 17.09 7.56
C GLU A 194 -7.63 17.32 6.17
N LYS A 195 -6.90 16.96 5.10
CA LYS A 195 -7.39 17.10 3.72
C LYS A 195 -8.60 16.21 3.43
N ILE A 196 -8.61 14.98 3.95
CA ILE A 196 -9.74 14.07 3.84
C ILE A 196 -10.99 14.62 4.55
N GLN A 197 -10.83 15.19 5.75
CA GLN A 197 -11.96 15.69 6.54
C GLN A 197 -12.59 16.96 5.94
N ASN A 198 -11.86 17.68 5.09
CA ASN A 198 -12.29 18.92 4.46
C ASN A 198 -12.76 18.74 2.99
N ASN A 199 -12.77 17.51 2.48
CA ASN A 199 -13.43 17.13 1.21
C ASN A 199 -14.86 16.67 1.48
#